data_AF-A0A0P9GCN4-F1
#
_entry.id   AF-A0A0P9GCN4-F1
#
_cell.length_a   1.000
_cell.length_b   1.000
_cell.length_c   1.000
_cell.angle_alpha   90.00
_cell.angle_beta   90.00
_cell.angle_gamma   90.00
#
_symmetry.space_group_name_H-M   'P 1'
#
loop_
_entity.id
_entity.type
_entity.pdbx_description
1 polymer ?
#
loop_
_entity_poly.entity_id
_entity_poly.type
_entity_poly.pdbx_seq_one_letter_code
_entity_poly.pdbx_strand_id
1 'polypeptide(L)'
;MVVPPVSLSPEREKELIDKIAKYIVDYGMETPAILFLESVKPLAFVGGQLTLFYLAPFLPLVGRWGEEAITLLQSRENVERLLQRVEELIKEKEERPVQQPVQSTKEKRPLLQRIKKLIKRE
;
A
#
# COMPACT_ATOMS: atom_id res chain seq x y z
N MET A 1 -27.36 -1.58 -5.35
CA MET A 1 -26.76 -1.44 -4.00
C MET A 1 -26.41 0.03 -3.86
N VAL A 2 -27.14 0.78 -3.03
CA VAL A 2 -26.75 2.15 -2.67
C VAL A 2 -25.69 1.97 -1.61
N VAL A 3 -24.42 2.23 -1.91
CA VAL A 3 -23.38 2.27 -0.88
C VAL A 3 -23.78 3.44 0.03
N PRO A 4 -24.10 3.20 1.32
CA PRO A 4 -24.43 4.29 2.22
C PRO A 4 -23.21 5.23 2.28
N PRO A 5 -23.41 6.56 2.38
CA PRO A 5 -22.29 7.47 2.51
C PRO A 5 -21.60 7.21 3.85
N VAL A 6 -20.53 6.42 3.83
CA VAL A 6 -19.60 6.31 4.95
C VAL A 6 -18.90 7.65 5.02
N SER A 7 -19.29 8.52 5.94
CA SER A 7 -18.54 9.75 6.20
C SER A 7 -17.27 9.39 6.98
N LEU A 8 -16.10 9.69 6.43
CA LEU A 8 -14.82 9.50 7.12
C LEU A 8 -14.52 10.70 8.03
N SER A 9 -14.04 10.44 9.24
CA SER A 9 -13.47 11.51 10.07
C SER A 9 -12.08 11.90 9.52
N PRO A 10 -11.60 13.13 9.76
CA PRO A 10 -10.26 13.56 9.32
C PRO A 10 -9.13 12.65 9.84
N GLU A 11 -9.29 12.09 11.04
CA GLU A 11 -8.34 11.15 11.64
C GLU A 11 -8.36 9.81 10.88
N ARG A 12 -9.56 9.33 10.53
CA ARG A 12 -9.72 8.08 9.77
C ARG A 12 -9.18 8.22 8.34
N GLU A 13 -9.40 9.36 7.70
CA GLU A 13 -8.80 9.67 6.39
C GLU A 13 -7.28 9.61 6.46
N LYS A 14 -6.68 10.29 7.45
CA LYS A 14 -5.23 10.30 7.66
C LYS A 14 -4.69 8.88 7.89
N GLU A 15 -5.38 8.09 8.69
CA GLU A 15 -5.02 6.69 8.96
C GLU A 15 -5.09 5.83 7.69
N LEU A 16 -6.14 5.98 6.87
CA LEU A 16 -6.30 5.26 5.61
C LEU A 16 -5.25 5.66 4.59
N ILE A 17 -4.96 6.96 4.45
CA ILE A 17 -3.92 7.48 3.58
C ILE A 17 -2.57 6.83 3.90
N ASP A 18 -2.17 6.83 5.17
CA ASP A 18 -0.88 6.24 5.57
C ASP A 18 -0.85 4.72 5.36
N LYS A 19 -1.96 4.01 5.65
CA LYS A 19 -2.06 2.56 5.40
C LYS A 19 -1.95 2.21 3.92
N ILE A 20 -2.70 2.91 3.07
CA ILE A 20 -2.72 2.66 1.62
C ILE A 20 -1.35 3.01 1.01
N ALA A 21 -0.76 4.14 1.39
CA ALA A 21 0.54 4.55 0.90
C ALA A 21 1.65 3.54 1.26
N LYS A 22 1.66 3.06 2.51
CA LYS A 22 2.59 1.99 2.95
C LYS A 22 2.40 0.72 2.13
N TYR A 23 1.15 0.28 1.95
CA TYR A 23 0.85 -0.90 1.15
C TYR A 23 1.35 -0.75 -0.31
N ILE A 24 1.20 0.42 -0.92
CA ILE A 24 1.71 0.68 -2.28
C ILE A 24 3.23 0.50 -2.34
N VAL A 25 3.96 1.12 -1.40
CA VAL A 25 5.44 1.13 -1.39
C VAL A 25 6.05 -0.21 -0.94
N ASP A 26 5.44 -0.87 0.03
CA ASP A 26 5.91 -2.17 0.54
C ASP A 26 5.81 -3.27 -0.52
N TYR A 27 4.80 -3.19 -1.40
CA TYR A 27 4.57 -4.17 -2.47
C TYR A 27 5.20 -3.78 -3.82
N GLY A 28 5.92 -2.66 -3.89
CA GLY A 28 6.57 -2.23 -5.15
C GLY A 28 5.57 -1.81 -6.23
N MET A 29 4.42 -1.25 -5.84
CA MET A 29 3.36 -0.81 -6.74
C MET A 29 3.36 0.71 -6.97
N GLU A 30 4.47 1.39 -6.69
CA GLU A 30 4.59 2.85 -6.73
C GLU A 30 4.12 3.44 -8.06
N THR A 31 4.73 3.01 -9.16
CA THR A 31 4.45 3.51 -10.50
C THR A 31 3.01 3.27 -10.95
N PRO A 32 2.47 2.04 -10.92
CA PRO A 32 1.08 1.82 -11.32
C PRO A 32 0.08 2.53 -10.39
N ALA A 33 0.37 2.65 -9.09
CA ALA A 33 -0.49 3.36 -8.16
C ALA A 33 -0.54 4.86 -8.43
N ILE A 34 0.62 5.51 -8.66
CA ILE A 34 0.69 6.93 -9.02
C ILE A 34 -0.11 7.21 -10.29
N LEU A 35 0.10 6.40 -11.34
CA LEU A 35 -0.63 6.56 -12.61
C LEU A 35 -2.15 6.41 -12.41
N PHE A 36 -2.57 5.42 -11.62
CA PHE A 36 -3.97 5.23 -11.28
C PHE A 36 -4.53 6.44 -10.51
N LEU A 37 -3.83 6.90 -9.47
CA LEU A 37 -4.26 8.04 -8.64
C LEU A 37 -4.43 9.32 -9.48
N GLU A 38 -3.50 9.61 -10.39
CA GLU A 38 -3.62 10.73 -11.33
C GLU A 38 -4.84 10.58 -12.25
N SER A 39 -5.14 9.36 -12.71
CA SER A 39 -6.31 9.11 -13.56
C SER A 39 -7.64 9.31 -12.85
N VAL A 40 -7.69 9.10 -11.52
CA VAL A 40 -8.92 9.26 -10.73
C VAL A 40 -9.09 10.67 -10.15
N LYS A 41 -8.05 11.53 -10.13
CA LYS A 41 -8.16 12.94 -9.73
C LYS A 41 -9.34 13.69 -10.38
N PRO A 42 -9.60 13.60 -11.71
CA PRO A 42 -10.75 14.27 -12.32
C PRO A 42 -12.11 13.70 -11.87
N LEU A 43 -12.16 12.43 -11.43
CA LEU A 43 -13.40 11.77 -11.01
C LEU A 43 -13.91 12.27 -9.66
N ALA A 44 -13.04 12.86 -8.84
CA ALA A 44 -13.44 13.54 -7.60
C ALA A 44 -14.34 14.77 -7.89
N PHE A 45 -14.22 15.39 -9.06
CA PHE A 45 -15.12 16.47 -9.48
C PHE A 45 -16.49 15.96 -9.91
N VAL A 46 -16.55 14.75 -10.49
CA VAL A 46 -17.78 14.17 -11.05
C VAL A 46 -18.69 13.62 -9.96
N GLY A 47 -18.12 13.05 -8.88
CA GLY A 47 -18.86 12.52 -7.74
C GLY A 47 -19.89 11.43 -8.09
N GLY A 48 -20.47 10.80 -7.06
CA GLY A 48 -21.63 9.92 -7.22
C GLY A 48 -21.38 8.62 -8.01
N GLN A 49 -22.36 8.22 -8.83
CA GLN A 49 -22.43 6.89 -9.46
C GLN A 49 -21.33 6.63 -10.50
N LEU A 50 -20.83 7.67 -11.18
CA LEU A 50 -19.75 7.51 -12.16
C LEU A 50 -18.42 7.17 -11.48
N THR A 51 -18.11 7.82 -10.35
CA THR A 51 -16.94 7.48 -9.54
C THR A 51 -17.05 6.04 -9.01
N LEU A 52 -18.23 5.64 -8.54
CA LEU A 52 -18.47 4.26 -8.10
C LEU A 52 -18.31 3.25 -9.25
N PHE A 53 -18.86 3.54 -10.43
CA PHE A 53 -18.73 2.67 -11.61
C PHE A 53 -17.27 2.49 -12.02
N TYR A 54 -16.47 3.56 -12.00
CA TYR A 54 -15.06 3.52 -12.36
C TYR A 54 -14.20 2.79 -11.32
N LEU A 55 -14.50 2.96 -10.02
CA LEU A 55 -13.75 2.33 -8.93
C LEU A 55 -14.23 0.91 -8.60
N ALA A 56 -15.46 0.53 -8.98
CA ALA A 56 -16.05 -0.76 -8.67
C ALA A 56 -15.21 -1.98 -9.10
N PRO A 57 -14.58 -2.01 -10.29
CA PRO A 57 -13.70 -3.12 -10.68
C PRO A 57 -12.51 -3.33 -9.73
N PHE A 58 -12.10 -2.28 -8.99
CA PHE A 58 -10.95 -2.29 -8.10
C PHE A 58 -11.32 -2.60 -6.65
N LEU A 59 -12.61 -2.62 -6.29
CA LEU A 59 -13.09 -2.97 -4.94
C LEU A 59 -12.51 -4.27 -4.38
N PRO A 60 -12.41 -5.37 -5.15
CA PRO A 60 -11.84 -6.61 -4.63
C PRO A 60 -10.36 -6.50 -4.25
N LEU A 61 -9.62 -5.54 -4.84
CA LEU A 61 -8.18 -5.36 -4.61
C LEU A 61 -7.89 -4.69 -3.26
N VAL A 62 -8.80 -3.84 -2.78
CA VAL A 62 -8.67 -3.11 -1.51
C VAL A 62 -9.23 -3.89 -0.31
N GLY A 63 -9.82 -5.06 -0.54
CA GLY A 63 -10.24 -5.99 0.50
C GLY A 63 -11.16 -5.34 1.54
N ARG A 64 -10.78 -5.46 2.83
CA ARG A 64 -11.58 -4.95 3.97
C ARG A 64 -11.71 -3.43 4.02
N TRP A 65 -10.93 -2.69 3.23
CA TRP A 65 -10.96 -1.23 3.17
C TRP A 65 -11.69 -0.70 1.94
N GLY A 66 -12.30 -1.57 1.12
CA GLY A 66 -12.83 -1.18 -0.19
C GLY A 66 -13.80 0.01 -0.15
N GLU A 67 -14.79 -0.02 0.74
CA GLU A 67 -15.77 1.07 0.86
C GLU A 67 -15.11 2.38 1.35
N GLU A 68 -14.32 2.32 2.41
CA GLU A 68 -13.62 3.48 2.96
C GLU A 68 -12.60 4.06 1.96
N ALA A 69 -11.91 3.21 1.20
CA ALA A 69 -10.96 3.62 0.18
C ALA A 69 -11.69 4.31 -0.98
N ILE A 70 -12.85 3.80 -1.41
CA ILE A 70 -13.68 4.49 -2.41
C ILE A 70 -14.11 5.87 -1.90
N THR A 71 -14.63 5.95 -0.67
CA THR A 71 -15.03 7.23 -0.08
C THR A 71 -13.84 8.19 -0.01
N LEU A 72 -12.67 7.71 0.41
CA LEU A 72 -11.44 8.51 0.45
C LEU A 72 -11.11 9.09 -0.94
N LEU A 73 -11.18 8.27 -2.00
CA LEU A 73 -10.84 8.66 -3.38
C LEU A 73 -11.87 9.59 -4.04
N GLN A 74 -13.07 9.77 -3.46
CA GLN A 74 -14.05 10.74 -3.96
C GLN A 74 -13.64 12.20 -3.69
N SER A 75 -12.75 12.45 -2.73
CA SER A 75 -12.23 13.79 -2.44
C SER A 75 -10.93 14.03 -3.19
N ARG A 76 -10.91 15.08 -4.02
CA ARG A 76 -9.69 15.49 -4.76
C ARG A 76 -8.54 15.79 -3.80
N GLU A 77 -8.84 16.41 -2.67
CA GLU A 77 -7.88 16.70 -1.61
C GLU A 77 -7.29 15.42 -1.03
N ASN A 78 -8.10 14.40 -0.78
CA ASN A 78 -7.60 13.13 -0.24
C ASN A 78 -6.79 12.33 -1.26
N VAL A 79 -7.15 12.38 -2.55
CA VAL A 79 -6.33 11.80 -3.62
C VAL A 79 -4.96 12.47 -3.67
N GLU A 80 -4.91 13.80 -3.55
CA GLU A 80 -3.66 14.56 -3.52
C GLU A 80 -2.82 14.24 -2.27
N ARG A 81 -3.45 14.20 -1.09
CA ARG A 81 -2.79 13.79 0.18
C ARG A 81 -2.23 12.37 0.08
N LEU A 82 -2.96 11.45 -0.55
CA LEU A 82 -2.50 10.08 -0.77
C LEU A 82 -1.31 10.03 -1.72
N LEU A 83 -1.36 10.75 -2.83
CA LEU A 83 -0.26 10.82 -3.78
C LEU A 83 1.02 11.36 -3.12
N GLN A 84 0.92 12.50 -2.42
CA GLN A 84 2.04 13.09 -1.68
C GLN A 84 2.62 12.11 -0.66
N ARG A 85 1.76 11.40 0.07
CA ARG A 85 2.21 10.41 1.06
C ARG A 85 2.94 9.23 0.41
N VAL A 86 2.50 8.77 -0.75
CA VAL A 86 3.22 7.75 -1.53
C VAL A 86 4.60 8.26 -1.93
N GLU A 87 4.69 9.47 -2.49
CA GLU A 87 5.97 10.07 -2.89
C GLU A 87 6.95 10.27 -1.72
N GLU A 88 6.46 10.69 -0.55
CA GLU A 88 7.25 10.77 0.68
C GLU A 88 7.85 9.41 1.06
N LEU A 89 7.02 8.35 1.09
CA LEU A 89 7.47 7.01 1.47
C LEU A 89 8.44 6.40 0.45
N ILE A 90 8.32 6.75 -0.83
CA ILE A 90 9.29 6.37 -1.88
C ILE A 90 10.66 6.98 -1.57
N LYS A 91 10.70 8.29 -1.31
CA LYS A 91 11.94 8.99 -0.93
C LYS A 91 12.54 8.39 0.35
N GLU A 92 11.71 8.16 1.37
CA GLU A 92 12.17 7.50 2.59
C GLU A 92 12.75 6.10 2.33
N LYS A 93 12.20 5.33 1.40
CA LYS A 93 12.69 3.98 1.03
C LYS A 93 14.02 4.05 0.26
N GLU A 94 14.19 5.05 -0.60
CA GLU A 94 15.43 5.29 -1.36
C GLU A 94 16.56 5.84 -0.47
N GLU A 95 16.22 6.72 0.47
CA GLU A 95 17.17 7.33 1.42
C GLU A 95 17.56 6.40 2.56
N ARG A 96 16.79 5.34 2.82
CA ARG A 96 17.20 4.27 3.75
C ARG A 96 18.45 3.61 3.17
N PRO A 97 19.65 3.77 3.77
CA PRO A 97 20.82 3.03 3.34
C PRO A 97 20.46 1.56 3.44
N VAL A 98 20.75 0.79 2.37
CA VAL A 98 20.51 -0.66 2.28
C VAL A 98 20.89 -1.30 3.61
N GLN A 99 19.91 -1.51 4.48
CA GLN A 99 20.15 -2.22 5.72
C GLN A 99 20.49 -3.63 5.27
N GLN A 100 21.75 -3.99 5.53
CA GLN A 100 22.30 -5.31 5.32
C GLN A 100 21.23 -6.37 5.64
N PRO A 101 21.10 -7.43 4.83
CA PRO A 101 20.00 -8.38 4.92
C PRO A 101 19.79 -8.78 6.38
N VAL A 102 18.55 -8.57 6.85
CA VAL A 102 18.07 -8.96 8.17
C VAL A 102 18.61 -10.35 8.48
N GLN A 103 19.30 -10.46 9.61
CA GLN A 103 20.09 -11.62 10.04
C GLN A 103 19.23 -12.86 10.39
N SER A 104 18.16 -13.15 9.65
CA SER A 104 17.35 -14.37 9.79
C SER A 104 18.05 -15.63 9.25
N THR A 105 19.32 -15.55 8.86
CA THR A 105 20.14 -16.73 8.46
C THR A 105 21.35 -16.98 9.37
N LYS A 106 21.36 -16.49 10.63
CA LYS A 106 22.37 -16.96 11.61
C LYS A 106 22.11 -18.40 12.09
N GLU A 107 20.89 -18.93 11.93
CA GLU A 107 20.52 -20.27 12.40
C GLU A 107 20.79 -21.41 11.41
N LYS A 108 21.10 -21.12 10.13
CA LYS A 108 21.48 -22.16 9.16
C LYS A 108 22.94 -22.62 9.27
N ARG A 109 23.77 -21.89 10.03
CA ARG A 109 25.18 -22.24 10.28
C ARG A 109 25.37 -23.44 11.24
N PRO A 110 24.63 -23.58 12.36
CA PRO A 110 24.81 -24.73 13.26
C PRO A 110 24.44 -26.07 12.60
N LEU A 111 23.44 -26.12 11.72
CA LEU A 111 22.99 -27.38 11.10
C LEU A 111 24.02 -27.93 10.10
N LEU A 112 24.55 -27.06 9.23
CA LEU A 112 25.55 -27.45 8.22
C LEU A 112 26.87 -27.87 8.87
N GLN A 113 27.25 -27.26 10.00
CA GLN A 113 28.41 -27.69 10.77
C GLN A 113 28.20 -29.05 11.42
N ARG A 114 26.99 -29.34 11.94
CA ARG A 114 26.66 -30.66 12.50
C ARG A 114 26.70 -31.75 11.42
N ILE A 115 26.15 -31.49 10.23
CA ILE A 115 26.17 -32.45 9.12
C ILE A 115 27.61 -32.73 8.66
N LYS A 116 28.45 -31.69 8.47
CA LYS A 116 29.87 -31.89 8.12
C LYS A 116 30.64 -32.69 9.17
N LYS A 117 30.29 -32.55 10.46
CA LYS A 117 30.96 -33.28 11.56
C LYS A 117 30.57 -34.76 11.60
N LEU A 118 29.40 -35.12 11.09
CA LEU A 118 28.95 -36.52 10.98
C LEU A 118 29.59 -37.23 9.78
N ILE A 119 29.73 -36.53 8.66
CA ILE A 119 30.34 -37.11 7.43
C ILE A 119 31.86 -37.32 7.58
N LYS A 120 32.53 -36.56 8.45
CA LYS A 120 34.00 -36.62 8.62
C LYS A 120 34.45 -37.57 9.75
N ARG A 121 33.57 -38.44 10.23
CA ARG A 121 33.82 -39.38 11.35
C ARG A 121 33.92 -40.85 10.92
N GLU A 122 33.91 -41.13 9.63
CA GLU A 122 34.28 -42.41 9.03
C GLU A 122 35.64 -42.26 8.33
#